data_AF-A0A2D6JK30-F1
#
_entry.id   AF-A0A2D6JK30-F1
#
_cell.length_a   1.000
_cell.length_b   1.000
_cell.length_c   1.000
_cell.angle_alpha   90.00
_cell.angle_beta   90.00
_cell.angle_gamma   90.00
#
_symmetry.space_group_name_H-M   'P 1'
#
loop_
_entity.id
_entity.type
_entity.pdbx_description
1 polymer ?
#
loop_
_entity_poly.entity_id
_entity_poly.type
_entity_poly.pdbx_seq_one_letter_code
_entity_poly.pdbx_strand_id
1 'polypeptide(L)'
;MNRSRWNSFLNLMILVGTLFTVVFFKMEIRRMGYVVWKLSRAEKIAEDTKNLHKLEYARLTRPERIEAFAANFFSLKKAEHQQVVYMED
;
A
#
# COMPACT_ATOMS: atom_id res chain seq x y z
N MET A 1 -52.34 -5.00 35.96
CA MET A 1 -51.52 -4.50 34.84
C MET A 1 -51.62 -5.49 33.68
N ASN A 2 -52.07 -5.07 32.50
CA ASN A 2 -52.63 -5.95 31.48
C ASN A 2 -51.54 -6.65 30.63
N ARG A 3 -51.25 -7.95 30.87
CA ARG A 3 -50.20 -8.76 30.20
C ARG A 3 -50.26 -8.72 28.66
N SER A 4 -51.46 -8.65 28.09
CA SER A 4 -51.67 -8.60 26.63
C SER A 4 -51.02 -7.36 25.99
N ARG A 5 -51.10 -6.19 26.63
CA ARG A 5 -50.50 -4.94 26.09
C ARG A 5 -48.98 -5.00 26.04
N TRP A 6 -48.36 -5.65 27.03
CA TRP A 6 -46.91 -5.83 27.10
C TRP A 6 -46.40 -6.75 25.99
N ASN A 7 -47.13 -7.83 25.70
CA ASN A 7 -46.79 -8.74 24.61
C ASN A 7 -46.91 -8.05 23.24
N SER A 8 -47.94 -7.23 23.02
CA SER A 8 -48.09 -6.44 21.80
C SER A 8 -46.98 -5.41 21.63
N PHE A 9 -46.57 -4.75 22.72
CA PHE A 9 -45.45 -3.81 22.70
C PHE A 9 -44.12 -4.51 22.36
N LEU A 10 -43.84 -5.66 22.98
CA LEU A 10 -42.64 -6.44 22.68
C LEU A 10 -42.60 -6.91 21.23
N ASN A 11 -43.73 -7.37 20.69
CA ASN A 11 -43.80 -7.81 19.28
C ASN A 11 -43.50 -6.65 18.32
N LEU A 12 -44.09 -5.48 18.56
CA LEU A 12 -43.81 -4.28 17.77
C LEU A 12 -42.32 -3.87 17.88
N MET A 13 -41.75 -3.93 19.09
CA MET A 13 -40.35 -3.60 19.31
C MET A 13 -39.41 -4.55 18.58
N ILE A 14 -39.70 -5.86 18.56
CA ILE A 14 -38.93 -6.85 17.81
C ILE A 14 -39.05 -6.61 16.32
N LEU A 15 -40.25 -6.33 15.80
CA LEU A 15 -40.46 -6.05 14.39
C LEU A 15 -39.70 -4.80 13.93
N VAL A 16 -39.75 -3.73 14.70
CA VAL A 16 -39.00 -2.50 14.40
C VAL A 16 -37.49 -2.74 14.53
N GLY A 17 -37.05 -3.40 15.61
CA GLY A 17 -35.64 -3.70 15.85
C GLY A 17 -35.01 -4.56 14.75
N THR A 18 -35.73 -5.58 14.28
CA THR A 18 -35.28 -6.42 13.16
C THR A 18 -35.16 -5.63 11.86
N LEU A 19 -36.13 -4.76 11.56
CA LEU A 19 -36.06 -3.91 10.38
C LEU A 19 -34.85 -2.98 10.40
N PHE A 20 -34.59 -2.32 11.53
CA PHE A 20 -33.40 -1.48 11.72
C PHE A 20 -32.11 -2.29 11.60
N THR A 21 -32.08 -3.50 12.16
CA THR A 21 -30.91 -4.38 12.12
C THR A 21 -30.56 -4.77 10.67
N VAL A 22 -31.56 -5.11 9.86
CA VAL A 22 -31.36 -5.43 8.43
C VAL A 22 -30.80 -4.23 7.66
N VAL A 23 -31.37 -3.04 7.86
CA VAL A 23 -30.89 -1.82 7.22
C VAL A 23 -29.47 -1.47 7.68
N PHE A 24 -29.19 -1.61 8.97
CA PHE A 24 -27.88 -1.39 9.56
C PHE A 24 -26.83 -2.29 8.90
N PHE A 25 -27.07 -3.61 8.84
CA PHE A 25 -26.14 -4.54 8.19
C PHE A 25 -25.93 -4.20 6.71
N LYS A 26 -27.00 -3.84 5.97
CA LYS A 26 -26.88 -3.44 4.56
C LYS A 26 -25.99 -2.19 4.39
N MET A 27 -26.14 -1.20 5.26
CA MET A 27 -25.31 0.00 5.25
C MET A 27 -23.86 -0.29 5.67
N GLU A 28 -23.68 -1.17 6.65
CA GLU A 28 -22.38 -1.61 7.16
C GLU A 28 -21.53 -2.27 6.07
N ILE A 29 -22.11 -3.24 5.36
CA ILE A 29 -21.47 -3.93 4.22
C ILE A 29 -21.05 -2.93 3.15
N ARG A 30 -21.94 -1.98 2.81
CA ARG A 30 -21.64 -0.94 1.82
C ARG A 30 -20.49 -0.03 2.27
N ARG A 31 -20.48 0.38 3.56
CA ARG A 31 -19.40 1.21 4.11
C ARG A 31 -18.06 0.48 4.05
N MET A 32 -18.01 -0.78 4.48
CA MET A 32 -16.81 -1.61 4.40
C MET A 32 -16.33 -1.74 2.95
N GLY A 33 -17.24 -1.98 2.01
CA GLY A 33 -16.91 -2.02 0.58
C GLY A 33 -16.21 -0.76 0.07
N TYR A 34 -16.70 0.43 0.46
CA TYR A 34 -16.04 1.69 0.09
C TYR A 34 -14.66 1.87 0.75
N VAL A 35 -14.50 1.43 2.00
CA VAL A 35 -13.21 1.49 2.70
C VAL A 35 -12.19 0.59 2.01
N VAL A 36 -12.56 -0.66 1.71
CA VAL A 36 -11.67 -1.61 1.01
C VAL A 36 -11.32 -1.09 -0.39
N TRP A 37 -12.29 -0.58 -1.14
CA TRP A 37 -12.04 -0.01 -2.46
C TRP A 37 -11.07 1.18 -2.40
N LYS A 38 -11.27 2.10 -1.44
CA LYS A 38 -10.37 3.24 -1.23
C LYS A 38 -8.96 2.78 -0.86
N LEU A 39 -8.85 1.79 0.01
CA LEU A 39 -7.56 1.25 0.45
C LEU A 39 -6.82 0.58 -0.70
N SER A 40 -7.50 -0.27 -1.48
CA SER A 40 -6.94 -0.93 -2.66
C SER A 40 -6.45 0.08 -3.70
N ARG A 41 -7.20 1.17 -3.91
CA ARG A 41 -6.75 2.25 -4.81
C ARG A 41 -5.50 2.95 -4.29
N ALA A 42 -5.42 3.21 -2.99
CA ALA A 42 -4.24 3.84 -2.38
C ALA A 42 -3.01 2.92 -2.45
N GLU A 43 -3.19 1.62 -2.18
CA GLU A 43 -2.14 0.61 -2.31
C GLU A 43 -1.60 0.54 -3.73
N LYS A 44 -2.47 0.50 -4.74
CA LYS A 44 -2.06 0.49 -6.15
C LYS A 44 -1.20 1.70 -6.51
N ILE A 45 -1.60 2.90 -6.07
CA ILE A 45 -0.82 4.12 -6.30
C ILE A 45 0.55 4.04 -5.61
N ALA A 46 0.60 3.53 -4.39
CA ALA A 46 1.86 3.34 -3.65
C ALA A 46 2.77 2.30 -4.33
N GLU A 47 2.20 1.24 -4.90
CA GLU A 47 2.95 0.24 -5.65
C GLU A 47 3.50 0.81 -6.97
N ASP A 48 2.67 1.52 -7.74
CA ASP A 48 3.08 2.16 -8.99
C ASP A 48 4.22 3.16 -8.76
N THR A 49 4.11 3.99 -7.73
CA THR A 49 5.18 4.96 -7.36
C THR A 49 6.46 4.26 -6.93
N LYS A 50 6.37 3.19 -6.14
CA LYS A 50 7.53 2.36 -5.78
C LYS A 50 8.21 1.77 -7.01
N ASN A 51 7.44 1.28 -7.97
CA ASN A 51 7.97 0.71 -9.21
C ASN A 51 8.64 1.77 -10.09
N LEU A 52 8.07 2.98 -10.17
CA LEU A 52 8.70 4.11 -10.86
C LEU A 52 10.06 4.46 -10.24
N HIS A 53 10.14 4.58 -8.91
CA HIS A 53 11.40 4.88 -8.24
C HIS A 53 12.45 3.77 -8.42
N LYS A 54 12.04 2.50 -8.42
CA LYS A 54 12.95 1.39 -8.74
C LYS A 54 13.50 1.48 -10.16
N LEU A 55 12.66 1.83 -11.13
CA LEU A 55 13.08 2.00 -12.52
C LEU A 55 14.04 3.19 -12.67
N GLU A 56 13.76 4.31 -11.99
CA GLU A 56 14.63 5.48 -11.96
C GLU A 56 15.99 5.15 -11.34
N TYR A 57 15.98 4.48 -10.17
CA TYR A 57 17.20 4.01 -9.53
C TYR A 57 18.02 3.12 -10.47
N ALA A 58 17.38 2.10 -11.08
CA ALA A 58 18.05 1.22 -12.02
C ALA A 58 18.62 1.95 -13.26
N ARG A 59 18.01 3.06 -13.68
CA ARG A 59 18.54 3.92 -14.76
C ARG A 59 19.75 4.75 -14.30
N LEU A 60 19.74 5.23 -13.05
CA LEU A 60 20.83 6.01 -12.47
C LEU A 60 22.05 5.14 -12.15
N THR A 61 21.81 3.95 -11.60
CA THR A 61 22.85 2.98 -11.20
C THR A 61 23.23 2.00 -12.31
N ARG A 62 23.02 2.38 -13.58
CA ARG A 62 23.51 1.58 -14.69
C ARG A 62 25.03 1.46 -14.63
N PRO A 63 25.63 0.28 -14.89
CA PRO A 63 27.08 0.09 -14.79
C PRO A 63 27.86 1.14 -15.57
N GLU A 64 27.42 1.53 -16.77
CA GLU A 64 28.11 2.52 -17.60
C GLU A 64 28.14 3.91 -16.93
N ARG A 65 27.08 4.27 -16.19
CA ARG A 65 27.01 5.53 -15.45
C ARG A 65 27.82 5.49 -14.17
N ILE A 66 27.86 4.34 -13.50
CA ILE A 66 28.70 4.14 -12.32
C ILE A 66 30.18 4.20 -12.71
N GLU A 67 30.56 3.52 -13.79
CA GLU A 67 31.92 3.57 -14.33
C GLU A 67 32.31 5.00 -14.75
N ALA A 68 31.42 5.73 -15.45
CA ALA A 68 31.65 7.12 -15.81
C ALA A 68 31.76 8.04 -14.58
N PHE A 69 30.93 7.84 -13.55
CA PHE A 69 30.99 8.60 -12.31
C PHE A 69 32.32 8.33 -11.56
N ALA A 70 32.72 7.06 -11.46
CA ALA A 70 33.96 6.64 -10.83
C ALA A 70 35.20 7.20 -11.56
N ALA A 71 35.17 7.18 -12.90
CA ALA A 71 36.22 7.76 -13.72
C ALA A 71 36.30 9.28 -13.57
N ASN A 72 35.17 9.98 -13.51
CA ASN A 72 35.14 11.45 -13.45
C ASN A 72 35.46 12.02 -12.06
N PHE A 73 34.91 11.44 -10.99
CA PHE A 73 35.05 11.99 -9.64
C PHE A 73 36.19 11.37 -8.84
N PHE A 74 36.47 10.09 -9.04
CA PHE A 74 37.50 9.37 -8.30
C PHE A 74 38.74 9.05 -9.16
N SER A 75 38.75 9.46 -10.43
CA SER A 75 39.81 9.12 -11.39
C SER A 75 40.08 7.61 -11.49
N LEU A 76 39.08 6.78 -11.14
CA LEU A 76 39.20 5.33 -11.13
C LEU A 76 39.15 4.81 -12.57
N LYS A 77 40.14 4.01 -12.94
CA LYS A 77 40.17 3.29 -14.22
C LYS A 77 39.91 1.81 -14.00
N LYS A 78 39.32 1.16 -15.00
CA LYS A 78 39.11 -0.29 -14.99
C LYS A 78 40.47 -0.98 -14.91
N ALA A 79 40.63 -1.93 -14.00
CA ALA A 79 41.88 -2.65 -13.82
C ALA A 79 42.20 -3.46 -15.08
N GLU A 80 43.33 -3.17 -15.73
CA GLU A 80 43.83 -3.94 -16.86
C GLU A 80 44.62 -5.18 -16.39
N HIS A 81 44.62 -6.24 -17.20
CA HIS A 81 45.52 -7.37 -16.98
C HIS A 81 46.97 -6.87 -17.06
N GLN A 82 47.74 -7.05 -15.98
CA GLN A 82 49.13 -6.59 -15.74
C GLN A 82 49.31 -5.20 -15.09
N GLN A 83 48.25 -4.58 -14.55
CA GLN A 83 48.42 -3.35 -13.78
C GLN A 83 49.01 -3.62 -12.37
N VAL A 84 50.17 -3.02 -12.07
CA VAL A 84 50.81 -3.09 -10.75
C VAL A 84 50.28 -1.95 -9.88
N VAL A 85 49.59 -2.28 -8.79
CA VAL A 85 49.08 -1.31 -7.81
C VAL A 85 50.10 -1.18 -6.67
N TYR A 86 50.63 0.03 -6.47
CA TYR A 86 51.40 0.36 -5.27
C TYR A 86 50.41 0.74 -4.16
N MET A 87 50.41 -0.02 -3.07
CA MET A 87 49.84 0.41 -1.79
C MET A 87 51.01 0.83 -0.90
N GLU A 88 51.03 2.09 -0.48
CA GLU A 88 51.87 2.52 0.64
C GLU A 88 51.09 2.30 1.94
N ASP A 89 51.75 1.73 2.96
CA ASP A 89 51.24 1.52 4.32
C ASP A 89 51.00 2.84 5.07
#